data_AF-A0A9D4R2W0-F1
#
_entry.id   AF-A0A9D4R2W0-F1
#
_cell.length_a   1.000
_cell.length_b   1.000
_cell.length_c   1.000
_cell.angle_alpha   90.00
_cell.angle_beta   90.00
_cell.angle_gamma   90.00
#
_symmetry.space_group_name_H-M   'P 1'
#
loop_
_entity.id
_entity.type
_entity.pdbx_description
1 polymer ?
#
loop_
_entity_poly.entity_id
_entity_poly.type
_entity_poly.pdbx_seq_one_letter_code
_entity_poly.pdbx_strand_id
1 'polypeptide(L)' 'MLSFYRCGTYDECENDWWHSTSDDPDCQDYKPDQNTFKYIHCTYCCTTDNCNRDIKPAQDTLYTHPKK' A
#
# COMPACT_ATOMS: atom_id res chain seq x y z
N MET A 1 14.56 -6.74 -0.80
CA MET A 1 13.59 -5.63 -0.75
C MET A 1 13.36 -5.28 0.72
N LEU A 2 13.32 -4.00 1.09
CA LEU A 2 13.09 -3.57 2.48
C LEU A 2 11.63 -3.13 2.62
N SER A 3 10.94 -3.60 3.65
CA SER A 3 9.57 -3.18 3.98
C SER A 3 9.61 -2.36 5.26
N PHE A 4 8.94 -1.20 5.25
CA PHE A 4 8.88 -0.30 6.38
C PHE A 4 7.43 -0.10 6.79
N TYR A 5 7.15 -0.26 8.09
CA TYR A 5 5.80 -0.16 8.65
C TYR A 5 5.76 0.95 9.69
N ARG A 6 4.78 1.84 9.57
CA ARG A 6 4.50 2.90 10.55
C ARG A 6 3.04 3.33 10.46
N CYS A 7 2.56 4.04 11.49
CA CYS A 7 1.35 4.82 11.34
C CYS A 7 1.62 5.98 10.38
N GLY A 8 0.69 6.21 9.45
CA GLY A 8 0.72 7.33 8.51
C GLY A 8 -0.19 8.47 8.93
N THR A 9 0.00 9.64 8.33
CA THR A 9 -0.95 10.75 8.38
C THR A 9 -1.96 10.65 7.25
N TYR A 10 -3.02 11.47 7.31
CA TYR A 10 -3.98 11.60 6.21
C TYR A 10 -3.27 11.96 4.89
N ASP A 11 -2.41 12.99 4.90
CA ASP A 11 -1.73 13.49 3.70
C ASP A 11 -0.83 12.42 3.06
N GLU A 12 -0.16 11.58 3.86
CA GLU A 12 0.67 10.48 3.35
C GLU A 12 -0.18 9.40 2.71
N CYS A 13 -1.31 9.04 3.34
CA CYS A 13 -2.23 8.06 2.78
C CYS A 13 -2.95 8.55 1.52
N GLU A 14 -3.22 9.84 1.42
CA GLU A 14 -3.81 10.46 0.23
C GLU A 14 -2.79 10.56 -0.91
N ASN A 15 -1.58 11.04 -0.66
CA ASN A 15 -0.62 11.31 -1.73
C ASN A 15 0.22 10.08 -2.10
N ASP A 16 0.80 9.38 -1.12
CA ASP A 16 1.78 8.31 -1.39
C ASP A 16 1.10 6.98 -1.72
N TRP A 17 -0.08 6.74 -1.13
CA TRP A 17 -0.90 5.58 -1.43
C TRP A 17 -1.98 5.90 -2.47
N TRP A 18 -2.98 6.71 -2.13
CA TRP A 18 -4.19 6.86 -2.95
C TRP A 18 -3.89 7.45 -4.33
N HIS A 19 -3.17 8.56 -4.43
CA HIS A 19 -2.88 9.19 -5.73
C HIS A 19 -1.69 8.59 -6.50
N SER A 20 -0.84 7.79 -5.84
CA SER A 20 0.41 7.31 -6.44
C SER A 20 0.36 5.82 -6.77
N THR A 21 0.24 4.95 -5.75
CA THR A 21 0.49 3.50 -5.92
C THR A 21 -0.78 2.65 -5.90
N SER A 22 -1.92 3.21 -5.51
CA SER A 22 -3.16 2.41 -5.36
C SER A 22 -3.83 1.99 -6.67
N ASP A 23 -3.52 2.61 -7.81
CA ASP A 23 -3.97 2.14 -9.13
C ASP A 23 -2.89 1.35 -9.89
N ASP A 24 -1.69 1.20 -9.32
CA ASP A 24 -0.60 0.47 -9.96
C ASP A 24 -0.89 -1.04 -9.88
N PRO A 25 -1.06 -1.75 -11.02
CA PRO A 25 -1.29 -3.18 -11.03
C PRO A 25 -0.18 -3.98 -10.34
N ASP A 26 1.07 -3.51 -10.42
CA ASP A 26 2.21 -4.19 -9.80
C ASP A 26 2.15 -4.12 -8.26
N CYS A 27 1.45 -3.12 -7.71
CA CYS A 27 1.20 -2.96 -6.28
C CYS A 27 -0.11 -3.64 -5.86
N GLN A 28 -1.12 -3.67 -6.71
CA GLN A 28 -2.37 -4.38 -6.39
C GLN A 28 -2.20 -5.90 -6.34
N ASP A 29 -1.42 -6.44 -7.28
CA ASP A 29 -1.15 -7.88 -7.40
C ASP A 29 0.26 -8.26 -6.89
N TYR A 30 0.85 -7.43 -6.02
CA TYR A 30 2.19 -7.64 -5.52
C TYR A 30 2.35 -9.01 -4.85
N LYS A 31 3.24 -9.83 -5.42
CA LYS A 31 3.63 -11.14 -4.88
C LYS A 31 5.14 -11.16 -4.65
N PRO A 32 5.61 -11.24 -3.39
CA PRO A 32 7.03 -11.12 -3.06
C PRO A 32 7.90 -12.17 -3.76
N ASP A 33 7.36 -13.37 -4.01
CA ASP A 33 8.11 -14.47 -4.63
C ASP A 33 8.10 -14.44 -6.16
N GLN A 34 7.21 -13.64 -6.78
CA GLN A 34 7.04 -13.60 -8.25
C GLN A 34 7.62 -12.32 -8.87
N ASN A 35 7.68 -11.22 -8.10
CA ASN A 35 8.06 -9.91 -8.62
C ASN A 35 9.55 -9.56 -8.36
N THR A 36 10.39 -10.55 -8.05
CA THR A 36 11.79 -10.39 -7.58
C THR A 36 12.76 -9.73 -8.58
N PHE A 37 12.41 -9.66 -9.87
CA PHE A 37 13.28 -9.08 -10.91
C PHE A 37 13.03 -7.61 -11.22
N LYS A 38 11.99 -6.99 -10.62
CA LYS A 38 11.63 -5.58 -10.87
C LYS A 38 11.84 -4.75 -9.61
N TYR A 39 12.48 -3.59 -9.75
CA TYR A 39 12.54 -2.60 -8.67
C TYR A 39 11.19 -1.88 -8.61
N ILE A 40 10.30 -2.37 -7.74
CA ILE A 40 8.96 -1.82 -7.52
C ILE A 40 8.96 -1.08 -6.18
N HIS A 41 8.33 0.10 -6.15
CA HIS A 41 8.10 0.85 -4.92
C HIS A 41 6.60 1.03 -4.73
N CYS A 42 6.03 0.29 -3.78
CA CYS A 42 4.63 0.37 -3.42
C CYS A 42 4.50 0.95 -2.01
N THR A 43 3.64 1.94 -1.87
CA THR A 43 3.13 2.36 -0.55
C THR A 43 1.79 1.66 -0.34
N TYR A 44 1.39 1.42 0.91
CA TYR A 44 0.04 1.00 1.23
C TYR A 44 -0.40 1.77 2.47
N CYS A 45 -1.65 2.21 2.50
CA CYS A 45 -2.27 2.76 3.70
C CYS A 45 -3.54 2.00 4.04
N CYS A 46 -3.75 1.80 5.34
CA CYS A 46 -4.90 1.10 5.88
C CYS A 46 -5.39 1.79 7.17
N THR A 47 -6.64 1.58 7.53
CA THR A 47 -7.39 2.45 8.46
C THR A 47 -7.80 1.79 9.77
N THR A 48 -7.48 0.50 9.95
CA THR A 48 -7.82 -0.27 11.15
C THR A 48 -6.58 -0.58 11.99
N ASP A 49 -6.77 -0.89 13.27
CA ASP A 49 -5.67 -1.17 14.17
C ASP A 49 -4.83 -2.37 13.71
N ASN A 50 -3.52 -2.20 13.60
CA ASN A 50 -2.56 -3.22 13.16
C ASN A 50 -2.89 -3.84 11.78
N CYS A 51 -3.50 -3.08 10.88
CA CYS A 51 -3.82 -3.55 9.52
C CYS A 51 -2.58 -3.81 8.63
N ASN A 52 -1.42 -3.29 9.02
CA ASN A 52 -0.15 -3.37 8.28
C ASN A 52 0.73 -4.57 8.70
N ARG A 53 0.12 -5.68 9.14
CA ARG A 53 0.86 -6.90 9.54
C ARG A 53 1.48 -7.63 8.35
N ASP A 54 0.81 -7.57 7.21
CA ASP A 54 1.25 -8.16 5.95
C ASP A 54 1.87 -7.08 5.05
N ILE A 55 2.65 -7.50 4.05
CA ILE A 55 3.30 -6.57 3.10
C ILE A 55 2.25 -5.71 2.38
N LYS A 56 1.13 -6.31 1.98
CA LYS A 56 -0.07 -5.63 1.51
C LYS A 56 -1.17 -5.82 2.57
N PRO A 57 -1.73 -4.74 3.13
CA PRO A 57 -2.88 -4.82 4.03
C PRO A 57 -4.08 -5.51 3.37
N ALA A 58 -4.97 -6.07 4.19
CA ALA A 58 -6.22 -6.66 3.70
C ALA A 58 -7.06 -5.60 2.95
N GLN A 59 -7.68 -6.02 1.85
CA GLN A 59 -8.32 -5.10 0.89
C GLN A 59 -9.40 -4.22 1.54
N ASP A 60 -10.15 -4.76 2.49
CA ASP A 60 -11.21 -4.11 3.25
C ASP A 60 -10.70 -3.10 4.29
N THR A 61 -9.40 -3.15 4.63
CA THR A 61 -8.77 -2.21 5.55
C THR A 61 -8.09 -1.04 4.85
N LEU A 62 -7.87 -1.12 3.54
CA LEU A 62 -7.15 -0.11 2.77
C LEU A 62 -7.84 1.25 2.85
N TYR A 63 -7.04 2.31 2.95
CA TYR A 63 -7.53 3.65 2.83
C TYR A 63 -8.11 3.87 1.43
N THR A 64 -9.36 4.33 1.39
CA THR A 64 -10.07 4.73 0.17
C THR A 64 -10.65 6.10 0.38
N HIS A 65 -10.47 6.99 -0.59
CA HIS A 65 -11.11 8.30 -0.57
C HIS A 65 -12.30 8.31 -1.56
N PRO A 66 -13.48 8.85 -1.19
CA PRO A 66 -14.68 8.82 -2.03
C PRO A 66 -14.58 9.64 -3.33
N LYS A 67 -13.51 10.40 -3.52
CA LYS A 67 -13.18 11.10 -4.76
C LYS A 67 -11.74 10.81 -5.13
N LYS A 68 -11.53 10.33 -6.34
CA LYS A 68 -10.22 10.16 -6.96
C LYS A 68 -10.22 10.88 -8.29
#